data_AF-A0A0C2DB12-F1
#
_entry.id   AF-A0A0C2DB12-F1
#
_cell.length_a   1.000
_cell.length_b   1.000
_cell.length_c   1.000
_cell.angle_alpha   90.00
_cell.angle_beta   90.00
_cell.angle_gamma   90.00
#
_symmetry.space_group_name_H-M   'P 1'
#
loop_
_entity.id
_entity.type
_entity.pdbx_description
1 polymer ?
#
loop_
_entity_poly.entity_id
_entity_poly.type
_entity_poly.pdbx_seq_one_letter_code
_entity_poly.pdbx_strand_id
1 'polypeptide(L)'
;MLCLPLFVYFSLPAMDNMREELLRVRAVRDRAVDKEITLVDCIDLIKECELSKFLLNSELHKKLLTARDDLLKFTRRLMNLFQKPSSYYNLVEIVRDREDIAALVEGQVIPRFLVDSPAPEDQWVQLREFSSCTEMKQHLYTLRDQQRALIGSLQEANSKRSTVDTCVCVSTSGPQNSDILVCILCRAKYHVSCCEWDPFLDRLPEGAYLCVRCLRGRRPCIEDVQAACNLAPANSMEVVLVRELVCRGRELACEAKTLLADVAVLGGELSDELKDRFILRTWESCTRFILVSVGGQRRFFCSVSSQHRCLGETVGWILCEAGCARWYHYVCIGMTAESAKSLPSYICYRCSSSTQQVTQHPVAV
;
A
#
# COMPACT_ATOMS: atom_id res chain seq x y z
N MET A 1 -75.15 20.03 -23.84
CA MET A 1 -74.05 20.95 -23.45
C MET A 1 -73.93 20.90 -21.95
N LEU A 2 -72.79 20.65 -21.30
CA LEU A 2 -71.45 20.26 -21.71
C LEU A 2 -70.86 19.66 -20.41
N CYS A 3 -70.29 18.46 -20.51
CA CYS A 3 -69.56 17.82 -19.41
C CYS A 3 -68.43 18.73 -18.93
N LEU A 4 -68.38 19.00 -17.62
CA LEU A 4 -67.20 19.55 -16.94
C LEU A 4 -66.14 18.44 -16.86
N PRO A 5 -64.92 18.61 -17.41
CA PRO A 5 -63.86 17.68 -17.17
C PRO A 5 -63.14 18.04 -15.87
N LEU A 6 -63.09 17.05 -14.97
CA LEU A 6 -62.15 16.93 -13.87
C LEU A 6 -60.71 16.93 -14.41
N PHE A 7 -60.15 18.09 -14.73
CA PHE A 7 -58.70 18.24 -14.86
C PHE A 7 -58.17 18.80 -13.54
N VAL A 8 -57.83 17.87 -12.66
CA VAL A 8 -57.07 18.10 -11.44
C VAL A 8 -55.77 18.80 -11.85
N TYR A 9 -55.61 20.05 -11.45
CA TYR A 9 -54.33 20.75 -11.40
C TYR A 9 -53.44 20.03 -10.37
N PHE A 10 -52.87 18.88 -10.74
CA PHE A 10 -51.68 18.38 -10.08
C PHE A 10 -50.54 19.30 -10.48
N SER A 11 -50.03 20.05 -9.52
CA SER A 11 -49.02 21.09 -9.65
C SER A 11 -47.81 20.65 -10.50
N LEU A 12 -47.58 21.32 -11.63
CA LEU A 12 -46.43 21.14 -12.54
C LEU A 12 -45.06 20.96 -11.83
N PRO A 13 -44.70 21.75 -10.79
CA PRO A 13 -43.43 21.59 -10.08
C PRO A 13 -43.27 20.24 -9.36
N ALA A 14 -44.37 19.61 -8.93
CA ALA A 14 -44.33 18.32 -8.26
C ALA A 14 -44.04 17.18 -9.24
N MET A 15 -44.49 17.30 -10.49
CA MET A 15 -44.17 16.33 -11.55
C MET A 15 -42.72 16.47 -12.00
N ASP A 16 -42.17 17.69 -12.05
CA ASP A 16 -40.76 17.92 -12.39
C ASP A 16 -39.83 17.39 -11.29
N ASN A 17 -40.16 17.62 -10.01
CA ASN A 17 -39.41 17.04 -8.88
C ASN A 17 -39.45 15.51 -8.88
N MET A 18 -40.59 14.90 -9.22
CA MET A 18 -40.72 13.45 -9.32
C MET A 18 -39.93 12.88 -10.52
N ARG A 19 -39.90 13.60 -11.65
CA ARG A 19 -39.09 13.25 -12.81
C ARG A 19 -37.60 13.27 -12.48
N GLU A 20 -37.12 14.32 -11.83
CA GLU A 20 -35.74 14.45 -11.36
C GLU A 20 -35.35 13.30 -10.40
N GLU A 21 -36.22 12.97 -9.43
CA GLU A 21 -35.99 11.83 -8.53
C GLU A 21 -35.89 10.49 -9.30
N LEU A 22 -36.77 10.25 -10.28
CA LEU A 22 -36.73 9.03 -11.08
C LEU A 22 -35.48 8.94 -11.96
N LEU A 23 -35.01 10.08 -12.49
CA LEU A 23 -33.76 10.15 -13.25
C LEU A 23 -32.55 9.82 -12.35
N ARG A 24 -32.50 10.38 -11.13
CA ARG A 24 -31.46 10.06 -10.14
C ARG A 24 -31.47 8.58 -9.78
N VAL A 25 -32.64 8.02 -9.48
CA VAL A 25 -32.80 6.59 -9.14
C VAL A 25 -32.29 5.68 -10.25
N ARG A 26 -32.59 5.98 -11.52
CA ARG A 26 -32.07 5.24 -12.66
C ARG A 26 -30.56 5.36 -12.77
N ALA A 27 -30.03 6.59 -12.74
CA ALA A 27 -28.59 6.83 -12.85
C ALA A 27 -27.78 6.11 -11.76
N VAL A 28 -28.23 6.17 -10.51
CA VAL A 28 -27.57 5.46 -9.40
C VAL A 28 -27.64 3.94 -9.58
N ARG A 29 -28.80 3.41 -9.98
CA ARG A 29 -28.96 1.97 -10.20
C ARG A 29 -28.10 1.48 -11.36
N ASP A 30 -28.04 2.22 -12.46
CA ASP A 30 -27.25 1.84 -13.63
C ASP A 30 -25.75 1.79 -13.27
N ARG A 31 -25.23 2.79 -12.56
CA ARG A 31 -23.83 2.80 -12.08
C ARG A 31 -23.55 1.73 -11.02
N ALA A 32 -24.52 1.39 -10.17
CA ALA A 32 -24.34 0.37 -9.14
C ALA A 32 -24.48 -1.08 -9.65
N VAL A 33 -24.98 -1.27 -10.87
CA VAL A 33 -25.08 -2.57 -11.54
C VAL A 33 -23.75 -2.97 -12.19
N ASP A 34 -22.84 -2.03 -12.41
CA ASP A 34 -21.51 -2.34 -12.92
C ASP A 34 -20.74 -3.27 -11.96
N LYS A 35 -20.03 -4.23 -12.56
CA LYS A 35 -19.37 -5.32 -11.82
C LYS A 35 -18.13 -4.88 -11.05
N GLU A 36 -17.65 -3.66 -11.27
CA GLU A 36 -16.42 -3.13 -10.68
C GLU A 36 -16.77 -1.82 -9.97
N ILE A 37 -16.63 -1.78 -8.65
CA ILE A 37 -16.93 -0.59 -7.85
C ILE A 37 -15.70 -0.20 -7.04
N THR A 38 -15.33 1.08 -7.07
CA THR A 38 -14.26 1.62 -6.23
C THR A 38 -14.81 2.11 -4.89
N LEU A 39 -13.93 2.32 -3.91
CA LEU A 39 -14.27 2.95 -2.64
C LEU A 39 -14.84 4.36 -2.88
N VAL A 40 -14.26 5.08 -3.84
CA VAL A 40 -14.73 6.40 -4.26
C VAL A 40 -16.14 6.33 -4.82
N ASP A 41 -16.41 5.39 -5.72
CA ASP A 41 -17.75 5.21 -6.31
C ASP A 41 -18.77 4.86 -5.23
N CYS A 42 -18.42 3.98 -4.29
CA CYS A 42 -19.26 3.68 -3.14
C CYS A 42 -19.62 4.96 -2.37
N ILE A 43 -18.62 5.80 -2.04
CA ILE A 43 -18.83 7.05 -1.29
C ILE A 43 -19.75 8.01 -2.05
N ASP A 44 -19.53 8.17 -3.36
CA ASP A 44 -20.32 9.11 -4.16
C ASP A 44 -21.74 8.60 -4.42
N LEU A 45 -21.92 7.29 -4.67
CA LEU A 45 -23.25 6.67 -4.79
C LEU A 45 -24.02 6.71 -3.46
N ILE A 46 -23.35 6.60 -2.30
CA ILE A 46 -23.99 6.75 -0.99
C ILE A 46 -24.56 8.15 -0.82
N LYS A 47 -23.78 9.21 -1.14
CA LYS A 47 -24.26 10.59 -1.09
C LYS A 47 -25.48 10.79 -1.99
N GLU A 48 -25.46 10.23 -3.20
CA GLU A 48 -26.62 10.29 -4.11
C GLU A 48 -27.83 9.51 -3.58
N CYS A 49 -27.62 8.39 -2.89
CA CYS A 49 -28.68 7.66 -2.20
C CYS A 49 -29.30 8.50 -1.08
N GLU A 50 -28.48 9.18 -0.28
CA GLU A 50 -28.91 10.02 0.84
C GLU A 50 -29.75 11.22 0.37
N LEU A 51 -29.49 11.73 -0.83
CA LEU A 51 -30.25 12.81 -1.45
C LEU A 51 -31.58 12.36 -2.07
N SER A 52 -31.82 11.07 -2.27
CA SER A 52 -33.05 10.55 -2.88
C SER A 52 -34.02 9.96 -1.88
N LYS A 53 -35.31 10.28 -2.05
CA LYS A 53 -36.40 9.73 -1.22
C LYS A 53 -36.64 8.23 -1.47
N PHE A 54 -36.28 7.73 -2.65
CA PHE A 54 -36.48 6.33 -3.04
C PHE A 54 -35.29 5.44 -2.69
N LEU A 55 -34.09 6.03 -2.62
CA LEU A 55 -32.86 5.28 -2.37
C LEU A 55 -32.42 5.32 -0.91
N LEU A 56 -32.75 6.39 -0.18
CA LEU A 56 -32.43 6.47 1.25
C LEU A 56 -33.02 5.25 1.98
N ASN A 57 -32.17 4.58 2.76
CA ASN A 57 -32.48 3.34 3.47
C ASN A 57 -32.95 2.15 2.60
N SER A 58 -32.84 2.25 1.28
CA SER A 58 -33.12 1.14 0.37
C SER A 58 -32.09 0.01 0.53
N GLU A 59 -32.42 -1.19 0.02
CA GLU A 59 -31.48 -2.31 -0.03
C GLU A 59 -30.21 -2.00 -0.84
N LEU A 60 -30.32 -1.14 -1.87
CA LEU A 60 -29.15 -0.68 -2.62
C LEU A 60 -28.24 0.18 -1.74
N HIS A 61 -28.82 1.15 -1.03
CA HIS A 61 -28.06 2.01 -0.11
C HIS A 61 -27.35 1.21 0.98
N LYS A 62 -28.04 0.24 1.61
CA LYS A 62 -27.43 -0.65 2.61
C LYS A 62 -26.27 -1.46 2.04
N LYS A 63 -26.41 -2.00 0.81
CA LYS A 63 -25.33 -2.73 0.12
C LYS A 63 -24.12 -1.85 -0.13
N LEU A 64 -24.33 -0.61 -0.58
CA LEU A 64 -23.24 0.36 -0.80
C LEU A 64 -22.53 0.72 0.50
N LEU A 65 -23.27 0.93 1.60
CA LEU A 65 -22.69 1.16 2.93
C LEU A 65 -21.79 0.00 3.38
N THR A 66 -22.27 -1.24 3.25
CA THR A 66 -21.47 -2.43 3.58
C THR A 66 -20.21 -2.51 2.71
N ALA A 67 -20.34 -2.30 1.39
CA ALA A 67 -19.21 -2.34 0.47
C ALA A 67 -18.16 -1.27 0.81
N ARG A 68 -18.58 -0.03 1.09
CA ARG A 68 -17.72 1.05 1.57
C ARG A 68 -16.98 0.64 2.84
N ASP A 69 -17.68 0.13 3.84
CA ASP A 69 -17.08 -0.20 5.13
C ASP A 69 -16.04 -1.31 5.02
N ASP A 70 -16.29 -2.32 4.18
CA ASP A 70 -15.35 -3.40 3.93
C ASP A 70 -14.13 -2.93 3.13
N LEU A 71 -14.31 -2.05 2.14
CA LEU A 71 -13.20 -1.41 1.42
C LEU A 71 -12.36 -0.50 2.33
N LEU A 72 -12.98 0.22 3.26
CA LEU A 72 -12.27 1.01 4.27
C LEU A 72 -11.46 0.11 5.22
N LYS A 73 -12.02 -1.02 5.68
CA LYS A 73 -11.26 -2.00 6.49
C LYS A 73 -10.07 -2.56 5.71
N PHE A 74 -10.28 -2.94 4.45
CA PHE A 74 -9.23 -3.42 3.56
C PHE A 74 -8.12 -2.37 3.40
N THR A 75 -8.51 -1.13 3.11
CA THR A 75 -7.59 0.01 2.95
C THR A 75 -6.74 0.21 4.20
N ARG A 76 -7.37 0.33 5.39
CA ARG A 76 -6.65 0.47 6.66
C ARG A 76 -5.69 -0.68 6.91
N ARG A 77 -6.05 -1.91 6.54
CA ARG A 77 -5.15 -3.06 6.68
C ARG A 77 -3.94 -2.92 5.76
N LEU A 78 -4.10 -2.48 4.52
CA LEU A 78 -2.99 -2.21 3.62
C LEU A 78 -2.12 -1.05 4.09
N MET A 79 -2.71 0.04 4.59
CA MET A 79 -1.95 1.14 5.19
C MET A 79 -1.02 0.61 6.29
N ASN A 80 -1.54 -0.24 7.19
CA ASN A 80 -0.73 -0.85 8.25
C ASN A 80 0.37 -1.80 7.76
N LEU A 81 0.19 -2.44 6.59
CA LEU A 81 1.16 -3.36 6.00
C LEU A 81 2.25 -2.65 5.20
N PHE A 82 1.88 -1.60 4.46
CA PHE A 82 2.72 -0.93 3.47
C PHE A 82 3.26 0.43 3.94
N GLN A 83 2.42 1.25 4.56
CA GLN A 83 2.77 2.62 4.89
C GLN A 83 3.49 2.72 6.23
N LYS A 84 4.48 3.61 6.24
CA LYS A 84 5.15 4.04 7.46
C LYS A 84 4.42 5.25 8.04
N PRO A 85 4.59 5.54 9.35
CA PRO A 85 4.05 6.75 9.96
C PRO A 85 4.46 8.03 9.24
N SER A 86 5.67 8.06 8.67
CA SER A 86 6.19 9.16 7.85
C SER A 86 6.36 8.69 6.41
N SER A 87 5.27 8.65 5.65
CA SER A 87 5.27 8.22 4.23
C SER A 87 5.21 9.40 3.29
N TYR A 88 6.03 9.39 2.24
CA TYR A 88 5.97 10.35 1.12
C TYR A 88 5.04 9.89 -0.01
N TYR A 89 4.36 8.77 0.20
CA TYR A 89 3.58 8.08 -0.82
C TYR A 89 2.24 7.62 -0.25
N ASN A 90 1.18 7.78 -1.04
CA ASN A 90 -0.09 7.14 -0.75
C ASN A 90 -0.06 5.63 -1.13
N LEU A 91 -1.11 4.88 -0.82
CA LEU A 91 -1.11 3.44 -1.11
C LEU A 91 -0.99 3.12 -2.59
N VAL A 92 -1.69 3.83 -3.48
CA VAL A 92 -1.60 3.56 -4.92
C VAL A 92 -0.16 3.71 -5.40
N GLU A 93 0.54 4.77 -5.00
CA GLU A 93 1.93 5.00 -5.39
C GLU A 93 2.91 3.96 -4.85
N ILE A 94 2.61 3.38 -3.68
CA ILE A 94 3.42 2.30 -3.09
C ILE A 94 3.16 0.98 -3.82
N VAL A 95 1.90 0.65 -4.07
CA VAL A 95 1.45 -0.62 -4.64
C VAL A 95 1.76 -0.69 -6.14
N ARG A 96 1.59 0.41 -6.86
CA ARG A 96 1.86 0.56 -8.29
C ARG A 96 3.36 0.66 -8.62
N ASP A 97 3.71 0.23 -9.82
CA ASP A 97 5.03 0.41 -10.42
C ASP A 97 5.40 1.91 -10.62
N ARG A 98 6.69 2.21 -10.88
CA ARG A 98 7.19 3.60 -10.93
C ARG A 98 6.95 4.24 -12.30
N GLU A 99 6.14 5.30 -12.33
CA GLU A 99 5.98 6.15 -13.52
C GLU A 99 7.10 7.20 -13.66
N ASP A 100 7.82 7.49 -12.57
CA ASP A 100 8.78 8.58 -12.48
C ASP A 100 10.18 8.22 -13.01
N ILE A 101 10.41 7.00 -13.51
CA ILE A 101 11.75 6.56 -13.91
C ILE A 101 12.29 7.35 -15.10
N ALA A 102 11.48 7.58 -16.13
CA ALA A 102 11.91 8.32 -17.32
C ALA A 102 12.43 9.73 -16.97
N ALA A 103 11.64 10.50 -16.22
CA ALA A 103 12.01 11.83 -15.75
C ALA A 103 13.30 11.81 -14.91
N LEU A 104 13.54 10.77 -14.11
CA LEU A 104 14.78 10.64 -13.35
C LEU A 104 15.99 10.28 -14.20
N VAL A 105 15.80 9.49 -15.26
CA VAL A 105 16.88 9.22 -16.23
C VAL A 105 17.35 10.55 -16.82
N GLU A 106 16.42 11.44 -17.15
CA GLU A 106 16.72 12.79 -17.65
C GLU A 106 17.30 13.74 -16.59
N GLY A 107 17.21 13.39 -15.31
CA GLY A 107 17.74 14.20 -14.21
C GLY A 107 16.78 15.28 -13.73
N GLN A 108 15.50 15.14 -14.05
CA GLN A 108 14.48 16.03 -13.53
C GLN A 108 14.38 15.92 -12.00
N VAL A 109 14.30 17.07 -11.34
CA VAL A 109 14.06 17.15 -9.90
C VAL A 109 12.57 17.00 -9.65
N ILE A 110 12.18 15.86 -9.07
CA ILE A 110 10.78 15.56 -8.73
C ILE A 110 10.61 15.70 -7.22
N PRO A 111 10.12 16.86 -6.72
CA PRO A 111 9.93 17.06 -5.30
C PRO A 111 8.88 16.08 -4.76
N ARG A 112 9.06 15.66 -3.51
CA ARG A 112 8.12 14.83 -2.78
C ARG A 112 7.87 15.45 -1.42
N PHE A 113 6.61 15.46 -1.02
CA PHE A 113 6.18 16.03 0.24
C PHE A 113 5.74 14.90 1.17
N LEU A 114 5.99 15.08 2.46
CA LEU A 114 5.51 14.15 3.46
C LEU A 114 3.97 14.18 3.43
N VAL A 115 3.35 13.00 3.42
CA VAL A 115 1.90 12.90 3.44
C VAL A 115 1.44 12.96 4.90
N ASP A 116 0.80 14.06 5.27
CA ASP A 116 0.28 14.26 6.63
C ASP A 116 -0.98 13.43 6.86
N SER A 117 -0.86 12.36 7.68
CA SER A 117 -1.96 11.53 8.19
C SER A 117 -3.11 11.30 7.18
N PRO A 118 -2.84 10.67 6.04
CA PRO A 118 -3.83 10.64 4.97
C PRO A 118 -5.00 9.74 5.37
N ALA A 119 -6.22 10.23 5.16
CA ALA A 119 -7.41 9.46 5.46
C ALA A 119 -7.45 8.21 4.54
N PRO A 120 -8.05 7.08 4.98
CA PRO A 120 -8.21 5.89 4.14
C PRO A 120 -8.90 6.18 2.80
N GLU A 121 -9.83 7.14 2.78
CA GLU A 121 -10.60 7.57 1.62
C GLU A 121 -9.72 8.18 0.53
N ASP A 122 -8.61 8.83 0.91
CA ASP A 122 -7.72 9.54 0.00
C ASP A 122 -6.61 8.66 -0.58
N GLN A 123 -6.53 7.39 -0.16
CA GLN A 123 -5.46 6.48 -0.57
C GLN A 123 -5.51 6.07 -2.04
N TRP A 124 -6.70 6.16 -2.65
CA TRP A 124 -7.00 5.55 -3.95
C TRP A 124 -7.34 6.57 -5.04
N VAL A 125 -7.05 7.86 -4.83
CA VAL A 125 -7.48 8.96 -5.71
C VAL A 125 -7.05 8.73 -7.16
N GLN A 126 -5.86 8.21 -7.41
CA GLN A 126 -5.36 7.94 -8.77
C GLN A 126 -6.12 6.81 -9.49
N LEU A 127 -6.90 5.97 -8.79
CA LEU A 127 -7.71 4.96 -9.47
C LEU A 127 -8.85 5.57 -10.30
N ARG A 128 -9.22 6.83 -10.02
CA ARG A 128 -10.22 7.58 -10.80
C ARG A 128 -9.79 7.81 -12.26
N GLU A 129 -8.52 7.63 -12.58
CA GLU A 129 -7.98 7.74 -13.94
C GLU A 129 -8.43 6.59 -14.85
N PHE A 130 -8.87 5.46 -14.26
CA PHE A 130 -9.22 4.25 -15.00
C PHE A 130 -10.73 4.05 -15.04
N SER A 131 -11.25 3.72 -16.23
CA SER A 131 -12.64 3.36 -16.43
C SER A 131 -12.95 1.89 -16.10
N SER A 132 -11.93 1.03 -16.06
CA SER A 132 -12.09 -0.40 -15.79
C SER A 132 -10.82 -1.07 -15.25
N CYS A 133 -10.97 -2.25 -14.63
CA CYS A 133 -9.87 -3.08 -14.18
C CYS A 133 -8.96 -3.50 -15.32
N THR A 134 -9.52 -3.68 -16.52
CA THR A 134 -8.74 -4.05 -17.71
C THR A 134 -7.80 -2.92 -18.13
N GLU A 135 -8.31 -1.69 -18.16
CA GLU A 135 -7.51 -0.50 -18.48
C GLU A 135 -6.38 -0.29 -17.46
N MET A 136 -6.73 -0.37 -16.17
CA MET A 136 -5.75 -0.29 -15.08
C MET A 136 -4.65 -1.36 -15.24
N LYS A 137 -5.02 -2.63 -15.48
CA LYS A 137 -4.04 -3.71 -15.68
C LYS A 137 -3.12 -3.46 -16.87
N GLN A 138 -3.67 -3.00 -17.99
CA GLN A 138 -2.86 -2.69 -19.17
C GLN A 138 -1.84 -1.59 -18.89
N HIS A 139 -2.24 -0.57 -18.14
CA HIS A 139 -1.35 0.47 -17.68
C HIS A 139 -0.25 -0.08 -16.76
N LEU A 140 -0.58 -0.96 -15.80
CA LEU A 140 0.41 -1.61 -14.93
C LEU A 140 1.46 -2.40 -15.75
N TYR A 141 1.04 -3.16 -16.77
CA TYR A 141 1.97 -3.90 -17.63
C TYR A 141 2.91 -2.97 -18.39
N THR A 142 2.38 -1.86 -18.92
CA THR A 142 3.18 -0.86 -19.63
C THR A 142 4.22 -0.21 -18.72
N LEU A 143 3.84 0.15 -17.48
CA LEU A 143 4.77 0.68 -16.49
C LEU A 143 5.87 -0.32 -16.14
N ARG A 144 5.54 -1.61 -16.04
CA ARG A 144 6.54 -2.67 -15.76
C ARG A 144 7.56 -2.79 -16.87
N ASP A 145 7.11 -2.79 -18.13
CA ASP A 145 8.01 -2.87 -19.28
C ASP A 145 8.90 -1.62 -19.38
N GLN A 146 8.35 -0.44 -19.15
CA GLN A 146 9.11 0.81 -19.08
C GLN A 146 10.15 0.77 -17.96
N GLN A 147 9.76 0.33 -16.76
CA GLN A 147 10.65 0.20 -15.63
C GLN A 147 11.80 -0.76 -15.95
N ARG A 148 11.51 -1.94 -16.53
CA ARG A 148 12.53 -2.90 -16.97
C ARG A 148 13.50 -2.28 -17.98
N ALA A 149 12.99 -1.54 -18.95
CA ALA A 149 13.81 -0.94 -20.00
C ALA A 149 14.71 0.21 -19.48
N LEU A 150 14.20 1.03 -18.56
CA LEU A 150 14.86 2.28 -18.17
C LEU A 150 15.75 2.18 -16.94
N ILE A 151 15.61 1.11 -16.16
CA ILE A 151 16.28 1.02 -14.87
C ILE A 151 17.82 1.01 -14.99
N GLY A 152 18.36 0.33 -16.00
CA GLY A 152 19.80 0.33 -16.29
C GLY A 152 20.30 1.72 -16.69
N SER A 153 19.55 2.42 -17.55
CA SER A 153 19.87 3.80 -17.94
C SER A 153 19.86 4.75 -16.75
N LEU A 154 18.94 4.57 -15.79
CA LEU A 154 18.91 5.37 -14.56
C LEU A 154 20.16 5.14 -13.71
N GLN A 155 20.58 3.88 -13.55
CA GLN A 155 21.79 3.55 -12.81
C GLN A 155 23.03 4.14 -13.46
N GLU A 156 23.14 4.03 -14.79
CA GLU A 156 24.26 4.58 -15.54
C GLU A 156 24.32 6.11 -15.41
N ALA A 157 23.19 6.79 -15.57
CA ALA A 157 23.08 8.23 -15.40
C ALA A 157 23.51 8.66 -13.98
N ASN A 158 22.99 8.00 -12.94
CA ASN A 158 23.32 8.34 -11.56
C ASN A 158 24.77 7.98 -11.17
N SER A 159 25.36 6.99 -11.83
CA SER A 159 26.78 6.66 -11.64
C SER A 159 27.69 7.80 -12.12
N LYS A 160 27.29 8.49 -13.21
CA LYS A 160 28.00 9.66 -13.76
C LYS A 160 27.70 10.97 -13.00
N ARG A 161 26.52 11.10 -12.38
CA ARG A 161 26.13 12.27 -11.59
C ARG A 161 26.94 12.44 -10.31
N SER A 162 27.19 13.68 -9.91
CA SER A 162 27.80 14.01 -8.62
C SER A 162 26.78 13.94 -7.47
N THR A 163 27.24 14.09 -6.23
CA THR A 163 26.34 14.24 -5.08
C THR A 163 25.48 15.50 -5.18
N VAL A 164 25.96 16.58 -5.81
CA VAL A 164 25.19 17.81 -6.01
C VAL A 164 23.97 17.58 -6.91
N ASP A 165 24.09 16.65 -7.87
CA ASP A 165 23.02 16.34 -8.82
C ASP A 165 21.95 15.39 -8.26
N THR A 166 22.26 14.68 -7.16
CA THR A 166 21.43 13.56 -6.68
C THR A 166 20.98 13.68 -5.22
N CYS A 167 21.75 14.37 -4.39
CA CYS A 167 21.43 14.59 -2.99
C CYS A 167 20.41 15.73 -2.83
N VAL A 168 19.60 15.67 -1.77
CA VAL A 168 18.55 16.65 -1.46
C VAL A 168 19.07 17.95 -0.80
N CYS A 169 20.39 18.08 -0.62
CA CYS A 169 20.96 19.22 0.09
C CYS A 169 20.93 20.49 -0.77
N VAL A 170 20.61 21.61 -0.13
CA VAL A 170 20.45 22.92 -0.79
C VAL A 170 21.79 23.58 -1.17
N SER A 171 22.93 23.04 -0.72
CA SER A 171 24.24 23.71 -0.84
C SER A 171 25.20 22.97 -1.76
N THR A 172 25.78 23.69 -2.73
CA THR A 172 26.93 23.28 -3.56
C THR A 172 28.18 23.00 -2.72
N SER A 173 28.23 23.61 -1.54
CA SER A 173 29.16 23.32 -0.47
C SER A 173 28.47 22.42 0.56
N GLY A 174 28.36 21.12 0.26
CA GLY A 174 28.01 20.13 1.29
C GLY A 174 28.99 20.21 2.47
N PRO A 175 28.76 19.47 3.57
CA PRO A 175 29.77 19.37 4.62
C PRO A 175 31.08 18.92 3.96
N GLN A 176 32.11 19.76 4.00
CA GLN A 176 33.44 19.41 3.52
C GLN A 176 33.86 18.18 4.34
N ASN A 177 34.04 17.01 3.70
CA ASN A 177 34.20 15.68 4.32
C ASN A 177 32.95 14.96 4.88
N SER A 178 31.76 15.11 4.31
CA SER A 178 30.69 14.14 4.60
C SER A 178 30.84 12.85 3.81
N ASP A 179 30.77 11.70 4.50
CA ASP A 179 30.66 10.38 3.88
C ASP A 179 29.45 10.30 2.94
N ILE A 180 29.59 9.49 1.89
CA ILE A 180 28.58 9.35 0.82
C ILE A 180 27.99 7.95 0.86
N LEU A 181 26.67 7.87 0.85
CA LEU A 181 25.92 6.65 0.62
C LEU A 181 25.46 6.57 -0.83
N VAL A 182 25.62 5.40 -1.43
CA VAL A 182 25.12 5.11 -2.78
C VAL A 182 23.93 4.19 -2.66
N CYS A 183 22.79 4.61 -3.21
CA CYS A 183 21.60 3.77 -3.25
C CYS A 183 21.89 2.52 -4.11
N ILE A 184 21.78 1.33 -3.54
CA ILE A 184 22.06 0.06 -4.25
C ILE A 184 21.14 -0.15 -5.45
N LEU A 185 19.98 0.52 -5.45
CA LEU A 185 19.00 0.47 -6.52
C LEU A 185 19.34 1.49 -7.61
N CYS A 186 18.98 2.75 -7.42
CA CYS A 186 19.13 3.74 -8.48
C CYS A 186 20.57 4.25 -8.67
N ARG A 187 21.54 3.85 -7.83
CA ARG A 187 22.94 4.37 -7.82
C ARG A 187 23.08 5.88 -7.56
N ALA A 188 22.01 6.55 -7.14
CA ALA A 188 22.06 7.94 -6.71
C ALA A 188 22.89 8.10 -5.43
N LYS A 189 23.60 9.22 -5.31
CA LYS A 189 24.59 9.50 -4.26
C LYS A 189 24.01 10.50 -3.27
N TYR A 190 24.18 10.24 -1.97
CA TYR A 190 23.63 11.08 -0.91
C TYR A 190 24.67 11.27 0.18
N HIS A 191 24.74 12.47 0.75
CA HIS A 191 25.49 12.67 1.99
C HIS A 191 24.81 11.89 3.12
N VAL A 192 25.58 11.23 3.98
CA VAL A 192 25.04 10.47 5.14
C VAL A 192 24.08 11.35 5.97
N SER A 193 24.43 12.61 6.20
CA SER A 193 23.63 13.57 6.97
C SER A 193 22.30 13.99 6.30
N CYS A 194 22.14 13.71 5.00
CA CYS A 194 20.93 14.03 4.24
C CYS A 194 20.02 12.81 4.04
N CYS A 195 20.44 11.64 4.51
CA CYS A 195 19.68 10.41 4.39
C CYS A 195 18.75 10.24 5.59
N GLU A 196 17.49 9.89 5.33
CA GLU A 196 16.61 9.36 6.35
C GLU A 196 16.89 7.87 6.55
N TRP A 197 17.23 7.49 7.78
CA TRP A 197 17.50 6.09 8.11
C TRP A 197 16.22 5.35 8.50
N ASP A 198 15.88 4.31 7.76
CA ASP A 198 14.81 3.40 8.14
C ASP A 198 15.35 2.17 8.86
N PRO A 199 14.77 1.74 10.01
CA PRO A 199 15.20 0.55 10.72
C PRO A 199 15.15 -0.76 9.92
N PHE A 200 14.49 -0.78 8.76
CA PHE A 200 14.59 -1.91 7.82
C PHE A 200 15.99 -2.07 7.24
N LEU A 201 16.74 -0.98 7.06
CA LEU A 201 18.07 -0.99 6.48
C LEU A 201 19.06 -1.78 7.34
N ASP A 202 18.86 -1.80 8.67
CA ASP A 202 19.63 -2.63 9.62
C ASP A 202 19.53 -4.15 9.33
N ARG A 203 18.57 -4.56 8.49
CA ARG A 203 18.36 -5.95 8.09
C ARG A 203 19.00 -6.27 6.73
N LEU A 204 19.63 -5.31 6.09
CA LEU A 204 20.35 -5.50 4.83
C LEU A 204 21.83 -5.80 5.14
N PRO A 205 22.59 -6.37 4.18
CA PRO A 205 24.03 -6.53 4.33
C PRO A 205 24.72 -5.20 4.62
N GLU A 206 25.88 -5.26 5.28
CA GLU A 206 26.69 -4.07 5.57
C GLU A 206 27.02 -3.31 4.27
N GLY A 207 26.92 -1.97 4.33
CA GLY A 207 27.10 -1.09 3.17
C GLY A 207 25.88 -0.98 2.23
N ALA A 208 24.79 -1.72 2.45
CA ALA A 208 23.59 -1.59 1.64
C ALA A 208 22.72 -0.40 2.09
N TYR A 209 22.41 0.49 1.14
CA TYR A 209 21.55 1.64 1.38
C TYR A 209 20.45 1.77 0.32
N LEU A 210 19.24 2.14 0.74
CA LEU A 210 18.12 2.47 -0.13
C LEU A 210 17.67 3.91 0.11
N CYS A 211 17.68 4.74 -0.94
CA CYS A 211 17.09 6.07 -0.84
C CYS A 211 15.58 5.99 -0.64
N VAL A 212 14.97 7.05 -0.07
CA VAL A 212 13.52 7.14 0.21
C VAL A 212 12.65 6.69 -0.98
N ARG A 213 13.04 7.07 -2.21
CA ARG A 213 12.28 6.75 -3.43
C ARG A 213 12.36 5.28 -3.84
N CYS A 214 13.46 4.62 -3.53
CA CYS A 214 13.67 3.20 -3.75
C CYS A 214 13.13 2.37 -2.58
N LEU A 215 13.17 2.91 -1.37
CA LEU A 215 12.63 2.30 -0.17
C LEU A 215 11.10 2.15 -0.20
N ARG A 216 10.40 2.97 -1.02
CA ARG A 216 8.99 2.77 -1.37
C ARG A 216 8.70 1.36 -1.93
N GLY A 217 9.72 0.75 -2.54
CA GLY A 217 9.66 -0.59 -3.10
C GLY A 217 9.59 -1.69 -2.03
N ARG A 218 9.93 -1.39 -0.76
CA ARG A 218 9.81 -2.35 0.35
C ARG A 218 8.41 -2.92 0.41
N ARG A 219 8.31 -4.24 0.54
CA ARG A 219 7.02 -4.94 0.55
C ARG A 219 6.87 -5.84 1.78
N PRO A 220 5.64 -5.96 2.31
CA PRO A 220 5.31 -6.88 3.40
C PRO A 220 5.30 -8.34 2.92
N CYS A 221 5.03 -9.25 3.85
CA CYS A 221 4.85 -10.67 3.57
C CYS A 221 3.69 -10.91 2.59
N ILE A 222 3.87 -11.75 1.56
CA ILE A 222 2.82 -11.97 0.54
C ILE A 222 1.60 -12.64 1.11
N GLU A 223 1.78 -13.53 2.08
CA GLU A 223 0.69 -14.22 2.75
C GLU A 223 -0.20 -13.22 3.50
N ASP A 224 0.38 -12.20 4.13
CA ASP A 224 -0.38 -11.17 4.85
C ASP A 224 -1.19 -10.27 3.88
N VAL A 225 -0.60 -9.93 2.73
CA VAL A 225 -1.29 -9.17 1.67
C VAL A 225 -2.41 -10.01 1.05
N GLN A 226 -2.14 -11.28 0.77
CA GLN A 226 -3.13 -12.22 0.25
C GLN A 226 -4.29 -12.40 1.22
N ALA A 227 -4.01 -12.51 2.52
CA ALA A 227 -5.02 -12.61 3.56
C ALA A 227 -5.90 -11.35 3.61
N ALA A 228 -5.31 -10.15 3.45
CA ALA A 228 -6.08 -8.92 3.33
C ALA A 228 -7.01 -8.94 2.11
N CYS A 229 -6.51 -9.37 0.94
CA CYS A 229 -7.33 -9.48 -0.28
C CYS A 229 -8.46 -10.51 -0.17
N ASN A 230 -8.29 -11.58 0.61
CA ASN A 230 -9.29 -12.64 0.77
C ASN A 230 -10.47 -12.21 1.66
N LEU A 231 -10.27 -11.21 2.51
CA LEU A 231 -11.31 -10.64 3.37
C LEU A 231 -12.02 -9.43 2.75
N ALA A 232 -11.57 -8.98 1.57
CA ALA A 232 -12.07 -7.80 0.89
C ALA A 232 -13.12 -8.14 -0.18
N PRO A 233 -13.97 -7.18 -0.58
CA PRO A 233 -14.91 -7.36 -1.68
C PRO A 233 -14.17 -7.73 -2.99
N ALA A 234 -14.56 -8.84 -3.63
CA ALA A 234 -13.84 -9.35 -4.80
C ALA A 234 -13.92 -8.42 -6.04
N ASN A 235 -14.96 -7.59 -6.10
CA ASN A 235 -15.36 -6.77 -7.24
C ASN A 235 -14.91 -5.30 -7.10
N SER A 236 -13.70 -5.06 -6.59
CA SER A 236 -13.14 -3.71 -6.41
C SER A 236 -11.81 -3.55 -7.14
N MET A 237 -11.65 -2.37 -7.75
CA MET A 237 -10.42 -1.97 -8.44
C MET A 237 -9.21 -1.99 -7.50
N GLU A 238 -9.38 -1.53 -6.25
CA GLU A 238 -8.36 -1.52 -5.20
C GLU A 238 -7.86 -2.94 -4.91
N VAL A 239 -8.79 -3.88 -4.77
CA VAL A 239 -8.47 -5.29 -4.50
C VAL A 239 -7.79 -5.91 -5.72
N VAL A 240 -8.25 -5.60 -6.93
CA VAL A 240 -7.63 -6.07 -8.17
C VAL A 240 -6.19 -5.55 -8.30
N LEU A 241 -5.94 -4.26 -8.06
CA LEU A 241 -4.60 -3.66 -8.09
C LEU A 241 -3.64 -4.40 -7.14
N VAL A 242 -4.10 -4.68 -5.92
CA VAL A 242 -3.27 -5.34 -4.90
C VAL A 242 -3.06 -6.82 -5.24
N ARG A 243 -4.04 -7.48 -5.88
CA ARG A 243 -3.86 -8.83 -6.42
C ARG A 243 -2.83 -8.86 -7.55
N GLU A 244 -2.81 -7.87 -8.43
CA GLU A 244 -1.78 -7.74 -9.47
C GLU A 244 -0.38 -7.56 -8.86
N LEU A 245 -0.27 -6.82 -7.74
CA LEU A 245 0.97 -6.75 -6.98
C LEU A 245 1.41 -8.13 -6.45
N VAL A 246 0.47 -8.90 -5.88
CA VAL A 246 0.74 -10.26 -5.37
C VAL A 246 1.17 -11.19 -6.51
N CYS A 247 0.46 -11.19 -7.64
CA CYS A 247 0.83 -11.98 -8.81
C CYS A 247 2.25 -11.66 -9.28
N ARG A 248 2.56 -10.37 -9.43
CA ARG A 248 3.90 -9.93 -9.83
C ARG A 248 4.97 -10.36 -8.82
N GLY A 249 4.68 -10.26 -7.53
CA GLY A 249 5.59 -10.74 -6.48
C GLY A 249 5.89 -12.24 -6.59
N ARG A 250 4.91 -13.07 -6.96
CA ARG A 250 5.12 -14.51 -7.18
C ARG A 250 5.95 -14.81 -8.42
N GLU A 251 5.67 -14.11 -9.53
CA GLU A 251 6.45 -14.23 -10.77
C GLU A 251 7.93 -13.96 -10.50
N LEU A 252 8.22 -12.81 -9.88
CA LEU A 252 9.56 -12.39 -9.53
C LEU A 252 10.27 -13.37 -8.58
N ALA A 253 9.55 -13.89 -7.59
CA ALA A 253 10.09 -14.90 -6.67
C ALA A 253 10.41 -16.21 -7.41
N CYS A 254 9.63 -16.59 -8.43
CA CYS A 254 9.90 -17.73 -9.28
C CYS A 254 11.15 -17.50 -10.14
N GLU A 255 11.23 -16.35 -10.83
CA GLU A 255 12.38 -15.95 -11.64
C GLU A 255 13.69 -15.97 -10.81
N ALA A 256 13.65 -15.43 -9.59
CA ALA A 256 14.79 -15.42 -8.68
C ALA A 256 15.24 -16.83 -8.25
N LYS A 257 14.28 -17.74 -7.99
CA LYS A 257 14.59 -19.15 -7.66
C LYS A 257 15.28 -19.86 -8.81
N THR A 258 14.79 -19.67 -10.04
CA THR A 258 15.40 -20.25 -11.24
C THR A 258 16.84 -19.78 -11.41
N LEU A 259 17.08 -18.47 -11.28
CA LEU A 259 18.43 -17.91 -11.36
C LEU A 259 19.39 -18.48 -10.31
N LEU A 260 18.92 -18.64 -9.06
CA LEU A 260 19.74 -19.22 -8.00
C LEU A 260 20.05 -20.69 -8.24
N ALA A 261 19.10 -21.44 -8.81
CA ALA A 261 19.34 -22.82 -9.22
C ALA A 261 20.40 -22.90 -10.33
N ASP A 262 20.33 -22.01 -11.33
CA ASP A 262 21.31 -21.94 -12.42
C ASP A 262 22.72 -21.64 -11.90
N VAL A 263 22.85 -20.72 -10.94
CA VAL A 263 24.14 -20.39 -10.29
C VAL A 263 24.68 -21.57 -9.48
N ALA A 264 23.81 -22.28 -8.74
CA ALA A 264 24.22 -23.44 -7.94
C ALA A 264 24.75 -24.60 -8.81
N VAL A 265 24.21 -24.77 -10.02
CA VAL A 265 24.66 -25.80 -10.97
C VAL A 265 26.04 -25.49 -11.55
N LEU A 266 26.38 -24.22 -11.74
CA LEU A 266 27.66 -23.81 -12.35
C LEU A 266 28.88 -23.88 -11.41
N GLY A 267 28.68 -24.16 -10.11
CA GLY A 267 29.76 -24.45 -9.15
C GLY A 267 30.79 -23.34 -8.93
N GLY A 268 30.62 -22.16 -9.54
CA GLY A 268 31.57 -21.05 -9.50
C GLY A 268 31.21 -19.98 -8.48
N GLU A 269 32.22 -19.34 -7.90
CA GLU A 269 32.06 -18.00 -7.32
C GLU A 269 31.34 -17.11 -8.33
N LEU A 270 30.27 -16.41 -7.93
CA LEU A 270 29.52 -15.56 -8.85
C LEU A 270 30.48 -14.58 -9.54
N SER A 271 30.51 -14.60 -10.89
CA SER A 271 31.19 -13.54 -11.64
C SER A 271 30.54 -12.20 -11.31
N ASP A 272 31.30 -11.11 -11.39
CA ASP A 272 30.77 -9.78 -11.07
C ASP A 272 29.58 -9.39 -11.98
N GLU A 273 29.55 -9.90 -13.21
CA GLU A 273 28.42 -9.76 -14.14
C GLU A 273 27.17 -10.54 -13.70
N LEU A 274 27.34 -11.72 -13.09
CA LEU A 274 26.24 -12.49 -12.50
C LEU A 274 25.78 -11.88 -11.17
N LYS A 275 26.66 -11.26 -10.39
CA LYS A 275 26.29 -10.46 -9.22
C LYS A 275 25.47 -9.25 -9.64
N ASP A 276 25.87 -8.55 -10.70
CA ASP A 276 25.14 -7.41 -11.24
C ASP A 276 23.78 -7.83 -11.82
N ARG A 277 23.69 -8.94 -12.57
CA ARG A 277 22.40 -9.50 -13.04
C ARG A 277 21.52 -10.00 -11.90
N PHE A 278 22.10 -10.61 -10.87
CA PHE A 278 21.38 -11.06 -9.69
C PHE A 278 20.82 -9.86 -8.93
N ILE A 279 21.63 -8.82 -8.70
CA ILE A 279 21.19 -7.55 -8.10
C ILE A 279 20.12 -6.90 -8.98
N LEU A 280 20.30 -6.80 -10.30
CA LEU A 280 19.34 -6.22 -11.24
C LEU A 280 17.99 -6.96 -11.28
N ARG A 281 17.97 -8.31 -11.30
CA ARG A 281 16.73 -9.10 -11.35
C ARG A 281 16.06 -9.29 -9.99
N THR A 282 16.83 -9.44 -8.91
CA THR A 282 16.28 -9.31 -7.55
C THR A 282 15.79 -7.89 -7.25
N TRP A 283 16.08 -6.92 -8.11
CA TRP A 283 15.72 -5.51 -7.97
C TRP A 283 14.62 -5.01 -8.91
N GLU A 284 14.47 -5.54 -10.13
CA GLU A 284 13.17 -5.54 -10.82
C GLU A 284 12.07 -6.08 -9.88
N SER A 285 12.49 -6.88 -8.90
CA SER A 285 11.77 -7.31 -7.70
C SER A 285 12.02 -6.44 -6.46
N CYS A 286 11.81 -5.12 -6.50
CA CYS A 286 11.96 -4.23 -5.32
C CYS A 286 11.24 -4.70 -4.02
N THR A 287 10.39 -5.71 -4.08
CA THR A 287 10.01 -6.58 -2.97
C THR A 287 11.19 -7.36 -2.38
N ARG A 288 11.38 -7.26 -1.06
CA ARG A 288 11.96 -8.37 -0.32
C ARG A 288 10.99 -9.56 -0.32
N PHE A 289 10.86 -10.23 -1.46
CA PHE A 289 10.74 -11.69 -1.56
C PHE A 289 12.13 -12.32 -1.64
N ILE A 290 13.13 -11.68 -0.99
CA ILE A 290 14.43 -12.30 -0.78
C ILE A 290 14.15 -13.61 -0.07
N LEU A 291 14.38 -14.69 -0.80
CA LEU A 291 14.63 -16.02 -0.30
C LEU A 291 15.51 -15.90 0.94
N VAL A 292 14.89 -16.00 2.11
CA VAL A 292 15.45 -16.80 3.20
C VAL A 292 15.38 -18.24 2.69
N SER A 293 16.21 -18.56 1.72
CA SER A 293 16.62 -19.93 1.40
C SER A 293 18.12 -20.01 1.61
N VAL A 294 18.52 -19.73 2.86
CA VAL A 294 19.50 -20.58 3.50
C VAL A 294 18.80 -21.12 4.75
N GLY A 295 18.15 -22.28 4.59
CA GLY A 295 17.48 -23.00 5.69
C GLY A 295 16.11 -22.46 6.08
N GLY A 296 15.11 -23.33 6.11
CA GLY A 296 13.74 -22.97 6.46
C GLY A 296 13.62 -22.36 7.86
N GLN A 297 12.88 -21.25 7.97
CA GLN A 297 12.26 -20.78 9.21
C GLN A 297 11.34 -19.58 8.92
N ARG A 298 10.04 -19.71 9.23
CA ARG A 298 9.08 -18.59 9.20
C ARG A 298 9.45 -17.62 10.34
N ARG A 299 9.91 -16.41 10.02
CA ARG A 299 10.22 -15.38 11.04
C ARG A 299 9.12 -14.32 11.07
N PHE A 300 8.28 -14.36 12.10
CA PHE A 300 7.41 -13.23 12.47
C PHE A 300 8.25 -12.12 13.12
N PHE A 301 7.84 -10.85 13.03
CA PHE A 301 8.54 -9.72 13.66
C PHE A 301 7.73 -9.16 14.84
N CYS A 302 8.36 -9.04 16.02
CA CYS A 302 7.76 -8.49 17.22
C CYS A 302 7.58 -6.97 17.14
N SER A 303 6.44 -6.47 17.65
CA SER A 303 6.00 -5.07 17.49
C SER A 303 6.33 -4.14 18.68
N VAL A 304 7.09 -4.59 19.70
CA VAL A 304 7.43 -3.76 20.88
C VAL A 304 8.62 -2.82 20.62
N SER A 305 9.70 -3.23 19.95
CA SER A 305 10.78 -2.33 19.50
C SER A 305 11.77 -3.06 18.59
N SER A 306 12.48 -2.29 17.75
CA SER A 306 13.57 -2.75 16.86
C SER A 306 14.93 -2.92 17.57
N GLN A 307 15.02 -2.66 18.88
CA GLN A 307 16.29 -2.61 19.61
C GLN A 307 16.60 -3.84 20.47
N HIS A 308 15.62 -4.70 20.78
CA HIS A 308 15.89 -5.96 21.49
C HIS A 308 15.73 -7.16 20.54
N ARG A 309 16.87 -7.71 20.10
CA ARG A 309 16.97 -8.92 19.28
C ARG A 309 16.63 -10.16 20.11
N CYS A 310 15.35 -10.38 20.40
CA CYS A 310 14.87 -11.71 20.77
C CYS A 310 14.68 -12.50 19.46
N LEU A 311 15.78 -13.03 18.91
CA LEU A 311 15.77 -13.87 17.70
C LEU A 311 15.84 -15.35 18.13
N GLY A 312 14.77 -16.12 17.92
CA GLY A 312 14.76 -17.56 18.14
C GLY A 312 13.41 -18.20 17.80
N GLU A 313 13.39 -19.50 17.49
CA GLU A 313 12.15 -20.28 17.26
C GLU A 313 11.39 -20.61 18.55
N THR A 314 12.02 -20.43 19.70
CA THR A 314 11.54 -20.86 21.02
C THR A 314 10.88 -19.75 21.85
N VAL A 315 10.67 -18.57 21.27
CA VAL A 315 9.95 -17.47 21.95
C VAL A 315 8.46 -17.56 21.62
N GLY A 316 7.61 -17.62 22.66
CA GLY A 316 6.16 -17.68 22.48
C GLY A 316 5.56 -16.36 21.95
N TRP A 317 4.50 -16.46 21.14
CA TRP A 317 3.91 -15.36 20.37
C TRP A 317 2.43 -15.16 20.70
N ILE A 318 1.98 -13.90 20.68
CA ILE A 318 0.56 -13.52 20.79
C ILE A 318 0.18 -12.44 19.76
N LEU A 319 -1.05 -12.53 19.24
CA LEU A 319 -1.63 -11.58 18.29
C LEU A 319 -2.51 -10.57 19.03
N CYS A 320 -2.41 -9.29 18.67
CA CYS A 320 -3.33 -8.28 19.18
C CYS A 320 -4.64 -8.26 18.38
N GLU A 321 -5.77 -8.44 19.04
CA GLU A 321 -7.09 -8.58 18.42
C GLU A 321 -7.92 -7.28 18.42
N ALA A 322 -7.48 -6.24 19.13
CA ALA A 322 -8.12 -4.91 19.16
C ALA A 322 -7.89 -4.06 17.89
N GLY A 323 -7.76 -4.69 16.72
CA GLY A 323 -7.76 -4.02 15.42
C GLY A 323 -6.40 -3.75 14.78
N CYS A 324 -5.28 -3.74 15.54
CA CYS A 324 -3.96 -3.55 14.90
C CYS A 324 -3.36 -4.82 14.29
N ALA A 325 -3.86 -6.01 14.66
CA ALA A 325 -3.44 -7.31 14.13
C ALA A 325 -1.91 -7.54 14.12
N ARG A 326 -1.20 -6.97 15.11
CA ARG A 326 0.26 -7.08 15.26
C ARG A 326 0.64 -8.23 16.18
N TRP A 327 1.79 -8.86 15.90
CA TRP A 327 2.37 -9.94 16.69
C TRP A 327 3.40 -9.45 17.71
N TYR A 328 3.41 -10.07 18.88
CA TYR A 328 4.25 -9.74 20.02
C TYR A 328 4.84 -11.00 20.65
N HIS A 329 6.10 -10.98 21.07
CA HIS A 329 6.64 -12.04 21.93
C HIS A 329 6.10 -11.89 23.35
N TYR A 330 5.82 -13.00 24.03
CA TYR A 330 5.41 -12.99 25.45
C TYR A 330 6.39 -12.18 26.30
N VAL A 331 7.70 -12.43 26.15
CA VAL A 331 8.76 -11.74 26.89
C VAL A 331 8.82 -10.23 26.60
N CYS A 332 8.52 -9.80 25.38
CA CYS A 332 8.58 -8.39 25.00
C CYS A 332 7.41 -7.58 25.58
N ILE A 333 6.35 -8.24 26.04
CA ILE A 333 5.19 -7.62 26.67
C ILE A 333 5.05 -8.03 28.14
N GLY A 334 6.09 -8.63 28.72
CA GLY A 334 6.12 -9.02 30.15
C GLY A 334 5.17 -10.17 30.51
N MET A 335 4.84 -11.05 29.56
CA MET A 335 3.87 -12.13 29.73
C MET A 335 4.56 -13.51 29.79
N THR A 336 3.97 -14.47 30.50
CA THR A 336 4.42 -15.89 30.53
C THR A 336 3.60 -16.76 29.57
N ALA A 337 4.09 -17.96 29.23
CA ALA A 337 3.36 -18.88 28.36
C ALA A 337 2.05 -19.38 28.97
N GLU A 338 2.01 -19.58 30.29
CA GLU A 338 0.83 -19.99 31.05
C GLU A 338 -0.22 -18.86 31.07
N SER A 339 0.24 -17.61 31.23
CA SER A 339 -0.64 -16.43 31.14
C SER A 339 -1.18 -16.24 29.72
N ALA A 340 -0.39 -16.52 28.69
CA ALA A 340 -0.84 -16.42 27.30
C ALA A 340 -1.95 -17.43 26.97
N LYS A 341 -1.81 -18.69 27.43
CA LYS A 341 -2.77 -19.77 27.17
C LYS A 341 -4.11 -19.59 27.86
N SER A 342 -4.13 -18.82 28.96
CA SER A 342 -5.34 -18.55 29.74
C SER A 342 -6.08 -17.28 29.29
N LEU A 343 -5.50 -16.49 28.38
CA LEU A 343 -6.13 -15.29 27.84
C LEU A 343 -7.02 -15.63 26.64
N PRO A 344 -8.32 -15.30 26.67
CA PRO A 344 -9.21 -15.50 25.53
C PRO A 344 -8.91 -14.54 24.37
N SER A 345 -8.36 -13.35 24.66
CA SER A 345 -7.93 -12.36 23.67
C SER A 345 -6.84 -11.46 24.26
N TYR A 346 -6.00 -10.89 23.39
CA TYR A 346 -4.93 -9.96 23.79
C TYR A 346 -5.07 -8.60 23.10
N ILE A 347 -4.89 -7.53 23.88
CA ILE A 347 -4.94 -6.14 23.44
C ILE A 347 -3.59 -5.51 23.76
N CYS A 348 -2.86 -5.03 22.75
CA CYS A 348 -1.55 -4.44 22.98
C CYS A 348 -1.65 -3.05 23.62
N TYR A 349 -0.55 -2.60 24.24
CA TYR A 349 -0.46 -1.29 24.90
C TYR A 349 -0.90 -0.12 23.99
N ARG A 350 -0.62 -0.18 22.68
CA ARG A 350 -1.02 0.87 21.71
C ARG A 350 -2.53 0.90 21.46
N CYS A 351 -3.16 -0.27 21.41
CA CYS A 351 -4.61 -0.38 21.24
C CYS A 351 -5.34 -0.06 22.56
N SER A 352 -4.75 -0.44 23.70
CA SER A 352 -5.32 -0.16 25.03
C SER A 352 -5.37 1.35 25.32
N SER A 353 -4.34 2.12 24.94
CA SER A 353 -4.33 3.58 25.09
C SER A 353 -5.33 4.31 24.19
N SER A 354 -5.74 3.71 23.06
CA SER A 354 -6.76 4.28 22.17
C SER A 354 -8.19 3.96 22.61
N THR A 355 -8.41 2.88 23.37
CA THR A 355 -9.72 2.57 23.97
C THR A 355 -10.06 3.47 25.15
N GLN A 356 -9.08 3.99 25.89
CA GLN A 356 -9.29 4.88 27.04
C GLN A 356 -9.73 6.31 26.64
N GLN A 357 -9.50 6.74 25.39
CA GLN A 357 -9.99 8.05 24.92
C GLN A 357 -11.47 8.03 24.52
N VAL A 358 -12.10 6.85 24.35
CA VAL A 358 -13.52 6.73 23.97
C VAL A 358 -14.42 6.63 25.21
N THR A 359 -13.89 6.30 26.39
CA THR A 359 -14.67 6.12 27.63
C THR A 359 -14.73 7.36 28.54
N GLN A 360 -14.23 8.52 28.10
CA GLN A 360 -14.28 9.77 28.88
C GLN A 360 -15.15 10.88 28.27
N HIS A 361 -16.25 10.53 27.60
CA HIS A 361 -17.37 11.46 27.51
C HIS A 361 -18.39 11.16 28.61
N PRO A 362 -18.49 11.99 29.66
CA PRO A 362 -19.59 11.88 30.61
C PRO A 362 -20.90 12.21 29.88
N VAL A 363 -21.87 11.31 30.01
CA VAL A 363 -23.28 11.61 29.79
C VAL A 363 -23.64 12.72 30.78
N ALA A 364 -23.84 13.93 30.28
CA ALA A 364 -24.47 15.00 31.03
C ALA A 364 -25.99 14.90 30.83
N VAL A 365 -26.68 14.85 31.98
CA VAL A 365 -28.10 15.16 32.16
C VAL A 365 -28.39 16.59 31.70
#